data_AF-S0FN86-F1
#
_entry.id   AF-S0FN86-F1
#
_cell.length_a   1.000
_cell.length_b   1.000
_cell.length_c   1.000
_cell.angle_alpha   90.00
_cell.angle_beta   90.00
_cell.angle_gamma   90.00
#
_symmetry.space_group_name_H-M   'P 1'
#
loop_
_entity.id
_entity.type
_entity.pdbx_description
1 polymer ?
#
loop_
_entity_poly.entity_id
_entity_poly.type
_entity_poly.pdbx_seq_one_letter_code
_entity_poly.pdbx_strand_id
1 'polypeptide(L)'
;MEKINSFKASIIALLTSVSALLGWFGWLVITFVVCMSVDWITGSMAAWKRGEWESKIAREGIWHKTGSIIAVLVTLILDAVIGNMINNIPSVSLPFTYTVLLSPIVIVWYILTELGSIIENAGRMGAPVPVFLQRAIALLKESVDAAGEKTTENK
;
A
#
# COMPACT_ATOMS: atom_id res chain seq x y z
N MET A 1 22.29 -23.81 9.65
CA MET A 1 22.54 -22.35 9.57
C MET A 1 22.55 -21.85 8.13
N GLU A 2 23.19 -22.55 7.19
CA GLU A 2 23.25 -22.13 5.77
C GLU A 2 21.90 -21.91 5.09
N LYS A 3 20.92 -22.82 5.28
CA LYS A 3 19.57 -22.65 4.70
C LYS A 3 18.85 -21.41 5.23
N ILE A 4 19.03 -21.08 6.51
CA ILE A 4 18.44 -19.88 7.14
C ILE A 4 19.12 -18.62 6.60
N ASN A 5 20.45 -18.66 6.42
CA ASN A 5 21.20 -17.52 5.87
C ASN A 5 20.90 -17.30 4.40
N SER A 6 20.79 -18.36 3.60
CA SER A 6 20.37 -18.31 2.20
C SER A 6 18.95 -17.73 2.07
N PHE A 7 18.01 -18.18 2.89
CA PHE A 7 16.65 -17.64 2.90
C PHE A 7 16.60 -16.15 3.26
N LYS A 8 17.33 -15.73 4.30
CA LYS A 8 17.46 -14.31 4.66
C LYS A 8 18.06 -13.49 3.51
N ALA A 9 19.11 -14.01 2.87
CA ALA A 9 19.76 -13.36 1.75
C ALA A 9 18.81 -13.19 0.55
N SER A 10 17.97 -14.19 0.24
CA SER A 10 16.96 -14.09 -0.83
C SER A 10 15.91 -13.02 -0.53
N ILE A 11 15.43 -12.91 0.71
CA ILE A 11 14.48 -11.85 1.10
C ILE A 11 15.13 -10.48 0.96
N ILE A 12 16.35 -10.31 1.50
CA ILE A 12 17.07 -9.04 1.41
C ILE A 12 17.29 -8.67 -0.06
N ALA A 13 17.76 -9.61 -0.89
CA ALA A 13 17.98 -9.38 -2.31
C ALA A 13 16.69 -8.96 -3.03
N LEU A 14 15.55 -9.58 -2.74
CA LEU A 14 14.26 -9.21 -3.32
C LEU A 14 13.85 -7.78 -2.92
N LEU A 15 13.89 -7.46 -1.63
CA LEU A 15 13.52 -6.15 -1.10
C LEU A 15 14.44 -5.04 -1.63
N THR A 16 15.74 -5.28 -1.64
CA THR A 16 16.74 -4.35 -2.19
C THR A 16 16.55 -4.18 -3.69
N SER A 17 16.24 -5.23 -4.44
CA SER A 17 15.99 -5.12 -5.89
C SER A 17 14.76 -4.27 -6.19
N VAL A 18 13.66 -4.46 -5.46
CA VAL A 18 12.44 -3.64 -5.61
C VAL A 18 12.73 -2.18 -5.26
N SER A 19 13.46 -1.93 -4.17
CA SER A 19 13.84 -0.57 -3.77
C SER A 19 14.81 0.08 -4.76
N ALA A 20 15.73 -0.68 -5.36
CA ALA A 20 16.65 -0.17 -6.37
C ALA A 20 15.94 0.18 -7.67
N LEU A 21 14.97 -0.64 -8.11
CA LEU A 21 14.22 -0.42 -9.35
C LEU A 21 13.23 0.74 -9.26
N LEU A 22 12.61 0.94 -8.09
CA LEU A 22 11.62 1.99 -7.87
C LEU A 22 12.23 3.25 -7.24
N GLY A 23 13.51 3.23 -6.87
CA GLY A 23 14.19 4.37 -6.25
C GLY A 23 13.60 4.74 -4.89
N TRP A 24 13.47 6.04 -4.62
CA TRP A 24 13.18 6.57 -3.29
C TRP A 24 11.84 6.11 -2.70
N PHE A 25 10.87 5.73 -3.53
CA PHE A 25 9.54 5.30 -3.08
C PHE A 25 9.39 3.77 -3.01
N GLY A 26 10.41 2.99 -3.38
CA GLY A 26 10.32 1.52 -3.38
C GLY A 26 10.03 0.90 -2.01
N TRP A 27 10.45 1.56 -0.92
CA TRP A 27 10.11 1.13 0.44
C TRP A 27 8.61 1.26 0.75
N LEU A 28 7.89 2.18 0.09
CA LEU A 28 6.42 2.30 0.21
C LEU A 28 5.74 1.06 -0.39
N VAL A 29 6.21 0.57 -1.55
CA VAL A 29 5.70 -0.67 -2.15
C VAL A 29 5.94 -1.86 -1.23
N ILE A 30 7.12 -1.97 -0.62
CA ILE A 30 7.41 -3.01 0.36
C ILE A 30 6.45 -2.93 1.55
N THR A 31 6.27 -1.72 2.10
CA THR A 31 5.38 -1.48 3.25
C THR A 31 3.95 -1.86 2.90
N PHE A 32 3.46 -1.49 1.72
CA PHE A 32 2.14 -1.86 1.22
C PHE A 32 1.95 -3.38 1.13
N VAL A 33 2.91 -4.11 0.54
CA VAL A 33 2.83 -5.58 0.45
C VAL A 33 2.85 -6.23 1.83
N VAL A 34 3.66 -5.70 2.75
CA VAL A 34 3.69 -6.18 4.14
C VAL A 34 2.36 -5.93 4.85
N CYS A 35 1.79 -4.72 4.74
CA CYS A 35 0.48 -4.39 5.30
C CYS A 35 -0.60 -5.33 4.76
N MET A 36 -0.68 -5.54 3.44
CA MET A 36 -1.64 -6.48 2.85
C MET A 36 -1.49 -7.90 3.38
N SER A 37 -0.24 -8.35 3.55
CA SER A 37 0.07 -9.70 4.05
C SER A 37 -0.34 -9.86 5.51
N VAL A 38 -0.01 -8.88 6.35
CA VAL A 38 -0.39 -8.86 7.78
C VAL A 38 -1.91 -8.78 7.92
N ASP A 39 -2.56 -7.95 7.12
CA ASP A 39 -4.02 -7.84 7.13
C ASP A 39 -4.68 -9.18 6.75
N TRP A 40 -4.21 -9.85 5.69
CA TRP A 40 -4.74 -11.15 5.29
C TRP A 40 -4.57 -12.21 6.40
N ILE A 41 -3.40 -12.22 7.06
CA ILE A 41 -3.13 -13.13 8.19
C ILE A 41 -4.04 -12.82 9.38
N THR A 42 -4.12 -11.54 9.78
CA THR A 42 -4.90 -11.12 10.96
C THR A 42 -6.40 -11.28 10.74
N GLY A 43 -6.92 -11.00 9.54
CA GLY A 43 -8.31 -11.26 9.17
C GLY A 43 -8.63 -12.75 9.17
N SER A 44 -7.71 -13.58 8.66
CA SER A 44 -7.84 -15.04 8.71
C SER A 44 -7.88 -15.57 10.14
N MET A 45 -6.99 -15.07 11.00
CA MET A 45 -6.95 -15.45 12.43
C MET A 45 -8.20 -14.99 13.18
N ALA A 46 -8.70 -13.78 12.90
CA ALA A 46 -9.93 -13.25 13.49
C ALA A 46 -11.16 -14.10 13.13
N ALA A 47 -11.31 -14.45 11.84
CA ALA A 47 -12.39 -15.31 11.36
C ALA A 47 -12.33 -16.71 11.99
N TRP A 48 -11.14 -17.30 12.08
CA TRP A 48 -10.94 -18.60 12.71
C TRP A 48 -11.32 -18.58 14.20
N LYS A 49 -10.88 -17.58 14.96
CA LYS A 49 -11.21 -17.44 16.39
C LYS A 49 -12.72 -17.32 16.64
N ARG A 50 -13.46 -16.71 15.72
CA ARG A 50 -14.91 -16.49 15.85
C ARG A 50 -15.77 -17.61 15.26
N GLY A 51 -15.16 -18.57 14.57
CA GLY A 51 -15.91 -19.62 13.85
C GLY A 51 -16.65 -19.10 12.61
N GLU A 52 -16.35 -17.88 12.16
CA GLU A 52 -16.97 -17.21 11.01
C GLU A 52 -16.22 -17.53 9.69
N TRP A 53 -15.44 -18.62 9.66
CA TRP A 53 -14.62 -18.95 8.50
C TRP A 53 -15.49 -19.43 7.34
N GLU A 54 -15.78 -18.52 6.41
CA GLU A 54 -16.40 -18.84 5.15
C GLU A 54 -15.43 -18.64 3.98
N SER A 55 -15.28 -19.67 3.15
CA SER A 55 -14.43 -19.62 1.97
C SER A 55 -14.84 -18.51 0.99
N LYS A 56 -16.13 -18.13 0.97
CA LYS A 56 -16.63 -17.00 0.16
C LYS A 56 -16.03 -15.67 0.62
N ILE A 57 -16.08 -15.39 1.91
CA ILE A 57 -15.54 -14.17 2.53
C ILE A 57 -14.01 -14.11 2.29
N ALA A 58 -13.32 -15.24 2.44
CA ALA A 58 -11.88 -15.31 2.17
C ALA A 58 -11.53 -14.98 0.70
N ARG A 59 -12.34 -15.45 -0.27
CA ARG A 59 -12.14 -15.13 -1.69
C ARG A 59 -12.42 -13.66 -2.00
N GLU A 60 -13.45 -13.08 -1.40
CA GLU A 60 -13.75 -11.64 -1.55
C GLU A 60 -12.59 -10.78 -1.05
N GLY A 61 -11.98 -11.15 0.09
CA GLY A 61 -10.77 -10.47 0.58
C GLY A 61 -9.59 -10.53 -0.40
N ILE A 62 -9.39 -11.66 -1.09
CA ILE A 62 -8.36 -11.79 -2.13
C ILE A 62 -8.66 -10.90 -3.34
N TRP A 63 -9.91 -10.84 -3.79
CA TRP A 63 -10.30 -9.97 -4.90
C TRP A 63 -10.09 -8.49 -4.59
N HIS A 64 -10.40 -8.07 -3.36
CA HIS A 64 -10.15 -6.70 -2.91
C HIS A 64 -8.66 -6.34 -2.97
N LYS A 65 -7.80 -7.21 -2.42
CA LYS A 65 -6.32 -7.02 -2.46
C LYS A 65 -5.75 -7.10 -3.88
N THR A 66 -6.33 -7.93 -4.73
CA THR A 66 -5.95 -7.98 -6.15
C THR A 66 -6.29 -6.66 -6.84
N GLY A 67 -7.46 -6.09 -6.54
CA GLY A 67 -7.87 -4.77 -7.03
C GLY A 67 -6.93 -3.66 -6.58
N SER A 68 -6.49 -3.66 -5.30
CA SER A 68 -5.56 -2.65 -4.80
C SER A 68 -4.18 -2.74 -5.47
N ILE A 69 -3.67 -3.95 -5.72
CA ILE A 69 -2.42 -4.16 -6.48
C ILE A 69 -2.57 -3.60 -7.90
N ILE A 70 -3.67 -3.91 -8.58
CA ILE A 70 -3.93 -3.41 -9.94
C ILE A 70 -3.97 -1.88 -9.96
N ALA A 71 -4.64 -1.26 -8.98
CA ALA A 71 -4.70 0.20 -8.88
C ALA A 71 -3.31 0.84 -8.69
N VAL A 72 -2.45 0.24 -7.86
CA VAL A 72 -1.04 0.69 -7.70
C VAL A 72 -0.24 0.50 -9.00
N LEU A 73 -0.47 -0.58 -9.74
CA LEU A 73 0.18 -0.78 -11.05
C LEU A 73 -0.26 0.28 -12.06
N VAL A 74 -1.54 0.67 -12.05
CA VAL A 74 -2.05 1.76 -12.91
C VAL A 74 -1.35 3.07 -12.58
N THR A 75 -1.14 3.42 -11.31
CA THR A 75 -0.44 4.67 -10.95
C THR A 75 1.03 4.65 -11.31
N LEU A 76 1.70 3.49 -11.20
CA LEU A 76 3.07 3.29 -11.69
C LEU A 76 3.19 3.54 -13.19
N ILE A 77 2.24 3.02 -13.98
CA ILE A 77 2.20 3.24 -15.42
C ILE A 77 1.95 4.72 -15.73
N LEU A 78 1.02 5.38 -15.01
CA LEU A 78 0.74 6.80 -15.21
C LEU A 78 1.96 7.67 -14.91
N ASP A 79 2.65 7.46 -13.78
CA ASP A 79 3.88 8.19 -13.45
C ASP A 79 4.96 7.98 -14.53
N ALA A 80 5.11 6.75 -15.03
CA ALA A 80 6.05 6.45 -16.11
C ALA A 80 5.70 7.18 -17.41
N VAL A 81 4.43 7.21 -17.80
CA VAL A 81 3.97 7.92 -18.99
C VAL A 81 4.21 9.43 -18.84
N ILE A 82 3.80 10.02 -17.71
CA ILE A 82 3.97 11.46 -17.43
C ILE A 82 5.46 11.84 -17.43
N GLY A 83 6.30 11.05 -16.74
CA GLY A 83 7.74 11.27 -16.70
C GLY A 83 8.37 11.21 -18.09
N ASN A 84 7.99 10.23 -18.91
CA ASN A 84 8.48 10.14 -20.29
C ASN A 84 8.03 11.33 -21.15
N MET A 85 6.78 11.78 -21.02
CA MET A 85 6.29 12.94 -21.76
C MET A 85 7.06 14.21 -21.41
N ILE A 86 7.25 14.50 -20.12
CA ILE A 86 7.94 15.72 -19.68
C ILE A 86 9.40 15.72 -20.11
N ASN A 87 10.09 14.58 -20.03
CA ASN A 87 11.51 14.49 -20.37
C ASN A 87 11.81 14.57 -21.88
N ASN A 88 10.82 14.30 -22.74
CA ASN A 88 11.02 14.23 -24.20
C ASN A 88 10.32 15.36 -24.97
N ILE A 89 9.53 16.23 -24.32
CA ILE A 89 8.91 17.38 -24.97
C ILE A 89 9.83 18.61 -24.81
N PRO A 90 10.46 19.13 -25.89
CA PRO A 90 11.50 20.16 -25.80
C PRO A 90 11.05 21.53 -25.24
N SER A 91 9.75 21.72 -25.02
CA SER A 91 9.14 23.00 -24.63
C SER A 91 8.43 22.96 -23.28
N VAL A 92 8.45 21.82 -22.58
CA VAL A 92 7.82 21.66 -21.27
C VAL A 92 8.92 21.35 -20.27
N SER A 93 9.31 22.34 -19.48
CA SER A 93 10.18 22.15 -18.31
C SER A 93 9.39 22.45 -17.05
N LEU A 94 9.36 21.50 -16.13
CA LEU A 94 8.84 21.75 -14.80
C LEU A 94 9.92 22.48 -13.98
N PRO A 95 9.52 23.34 -13.01
CA PRO A 95 10.46 23.99 -12.10
C PRO A 95 11.12 23.00 -11.11
N PHE A 96 10.80 21.71 -11.19
CA PHE A 96 11.33 20.61 -10.39
C PHE A 96 11.45 19.34 -11.24
N THR A 97 12.33 18.42 -10.82
CA THR A 97 12.46 17.11 -11.46
C THR A 97 11.27 16.22 -11.12
N TYR A 98 10.46 15.88 -12.11
CA TYR A 98 9.40 14.89 -11.96
C TYR A 98 10.01 13.48 -11.92
N THR A 99 9.85 12.79 -10.80
CA THR A 99 10.28 11.38 -10.64
C THR A 99 9.07 10.46 -10.61
N VAL A 100 8.27 10.55 -9.54
CA VAL A 100 6.96 9.92 -9.38
C VAL A 100 6.11 10.81 -8.46
N LEU A 101 4.81 10.93 -8.71
CA LEU A 101 3.90 11.69 -7.85
C LEU A 101 2.63 10.92 -7.49
N LEU A 102 2.03 10.22 -8.44
CA LEU A 102 0.77 9.52 -8.24
C LEU A 102 0.95 8.25 -7.40
N SER A 103 2.00 7.48 -7.68
CA SER A 103 2.25 6.19 -7.02
C SER A 103 2.44 6.35 -5.51
N PRO A 104 3.31 7.26 -5.00
CA PRO A 104 3.49 7.42 -3.56
C PRO A 104 2.19 7.80 -2.83
N ILE A 105 1.37 8.69 -3.41
CA ILE A 105 0.11 9.14 -2.80
C ILE A 105 -0.88 7.98 -2.69
N VAL A 106 -1.09 7.24 -3.79
CA VAL A 106 -2.05 6.13 -3.82
C VAL A 106 -1.55 4.94 -2.98
N ILE A 107 -0.25 4.67 -2.96
CA ILE A 107 0.32 3.63 -2.09
C ILE A 107 0.11 3.99 -0.61
N VAL A 108 0.36 5.25 -0.21
CA VAL A 108 0.09 5.69 1.17
C VAL A 108 -1.38 5.55 1.52
N TRP A 109 -2.29 5.90 0.59
CA TRP A 109 -3.71 5.71 0.78
C TRP A 109 -4.10 4.25 1.03
N TYR A 110 -3.55 3.32 0.26
CA TYR A 110 -3.76 1.89 0.47
C TYR A 110 -3.13 1.38 1.77
N ILE A 111 -1.94 1.85 2.13
CA ILE A 111 -1.31 1.52 3.42
C ILE A 111 -2.23 1.91 4.58
N LEU A 112 -2.78 3.13 4.57
CA LEU A 112 -3.71 3.58 5.62
C LEU A 112 -4.98 2.73 5.67
N THR A 113 -5.49 2.31 4.52
CA THR A 113 -6.64 1.41 4.42
C THR A 113 -6.35 0.03 5.03
N GLU A 114 -5.20 -0.57 4.68
CA GLU A 114 -4.78 -1.87 5.24
C GLU A 114 -4.47 -1.77 6.74
N LEU A 115 -3.85 -0.68 7.21
CA LEU A 115 -3.62 -0.44 8.64
C LEU A 115 -4.94 -0.33 9.42
N GLY A 116 -5.96 0.31 8.86
CA GLY A 116 -7.30 0.34 9.45
C GLY A 116 -7.88 -1.06 9.62
N SER A 117 -7.79 -1.89 8.57
CA SER A 117 -8.27 -3.28 8.59
C SER A 117 -7.50 -4.16 9.58
N ILE A 118 -6.16 -4.03 9.68
CA ILE A 118 -5.35 -4.74 10.67
C ILE A 118 -5.80 -4.42 12.10
N ILE A 119 -6.08 -3.14 12.38
CA ILE A 119 -6.53 -2.69 13.70
C ILE A 119 -7.94 -3.21 14.02
N GLU A 120 -8.84 -3.26 13.04
CA GLU A 120 -10.14 -3.90 13.20
C GLU A 120 -9.99 -5.40 13.51
N ASN A 121 -9.17 -6.10 12.73
CA ASN A 121 -8.89 -7.52 12.93
C ASN A 121 -8.27 -7.81 14.30
N ALA A 122 -7.36 -6.95 14.78
CA ALA A 122 -6.81 -7.03 16.14
C ALA A 122 -7.91 -6.91 17.22
N GLY A 123 -8.83 -5.97 17.05
CA GLY A 123 -10.00 -5.83 17.92
C GLY A 123 -10.92 -7.06 17.88
N ARG A 124 -11.19 -7.61 16.69
CA ARG A 124 -11.98 -8.86 16.52
C ARG A 124 -11.31 -10.06 17.17
N MET A 125 -9.98 -10.08 17.22
CA MET A 125 -9.18 -11.05 17.98
C MET A 125 -9.18 -10.81 19.49
N GLY A 126 -9.78 -9.73 19.99
CA GLY A 126 -9.90 -9.42 21.42
C GLY A 126 -8.73 -8.65 22.01
N ALA A 127 -7.85 -8.07 21.19
CA ALA A 127 -6.82 -7.16 21.66
C ALA A 127 -7.46 -5.83 22.14
N PRO A 128 -7.00 -5.23 23.25
CA PRO A 128 -7.44 -3.91 23.67
C PRO A 128 -6.85 -2.85 22.75
N VAL A 129 -7.59 -2.48 21.70
CA VAL A 129 -7.18 -1.44 20.75
C VAL A 129 -7.56 -0.05 21.28
N PRO A 130 -6.61 0.89 21.41
CA PRO A 130 -6.94 2.25 21.81
C PRO A 130 -7.75 2.99 20.74
N VAL A 131 -8.85 3.63 21.16
CA VAL A 131 -9.74 4.40 20.26
C VAL A 131 -9.00 5.53 19.54
N PHE A 132 -8.01 6.16 20.19
CA PHE A 132 -7.24 7.24 19.57
C PHE A 132 -6.46 6.76 18.34
N LEU A 133 -6.00 5.51 18.32
CA LEU A 133 -5.23 4.96 17.21
C LEU A 133 -6.11 4.75 15.97
N GLN A 134 -7.31 4.20 16.16
CA GLN A 134 -8.30 4.08 15.08
C GLN A 134 -8.66 5.44 14.49
N ARG A 135 -8.88 6.45 15.36
CA ARG A 135 -9.17 7.82 14.93
C ARG A 135 -8.00 8.45 14.18
N ALA A 136 -6.77 8.24 14.64
CA ALA A 136 -5.59 8.77 13.98
C ALA A 136 -5.43 8.23 12.55
N ILE A 137 -5.64 6.91 12.35
CA ILE A 137 -5.59 6.30 11.03
C ILE A 137 -6.69 6.86 10.11
N ALA A 138 -7.92 7.00 10.63
CA ALA A 138 -9.03 7.57 9.87
C ALA A 138 -8.75 9.01 9.43
N LEU A 139 -8.27 9.87 10.33
CA LEU A 139 -7.90 11.26 10.03
C LEU A 139 -6.77 11.37 9.00
N LEU A 140 -5.77 10.48 9.09
CA LEU A 140 -4.69 10.43 8.09
C LEU A 140 -5.25 10.06 6.72
N LYS A 141 -6.16 9.08 6.65
CA LYS A 141 -6.79 8.67 5.40
C LYS A 141 -7.61 9.81 4.79
N GLU A 142 -8.45 10.47 5.59
CA GLU A 142 -9.21 11.65 5.18
C GLU A 142 -8.31 12.79 4.68
N SER A 143 -7.15 13.00 5.30
CA SER A 143 -6.19 14.01 4.87
C SER A 143 -5.58 13.68 3.50
N VAL A 144 -5.33 12.39 3.22
CA VAL A 144 -4.85 11.94 1.91
C VAL A 144 -5.96 12.02 0.85
N ASP A 145 -7.19 11.65 1.21
CA ASP A 145 -8.39 11.82 0.36
C ASP A 145 -8.55 13.30 -0.05
N ALA A 146 -8.55 14.21 0.92
CA ALA A 146 -8.65 15.65 0.67
C ALA A 146 -7.47 16.20 -0.16
N ALA A 147 -6.26 15.67 0.01
CA ALA A 147 -5.12 16.05 -0.82
C ALA A 147 -5.30 15.59 -2.29
N GLY A 148 -5.87 14.41 -2.51
CA GLY A 148 -6.25 13.91 -3.84
C GLY A 148 -7.32 14.80 -4.49
N GLU A 149 -8.39 15.11 -3.77
CA GLU A 149 -9.52 15.91 -4.28
C GLU A 149 -9.12 17.35 -4.63
N LYS A 150 -8.29 18.00 -3.79
CA LYS A 150 -7.76 19.35 -4.07
C LYS A 150 -6.91 19.42 -5.35
N THR A 151 -6.34 18.29 -5.77
CA THR A 151 -5.60 18.20 -7.04
C THR A 151 -6.55 18.16 -8.25
N THR A 152 -7.81 17.75 -8.05
CA THR A 152 -8.85 17.69 -9.10
C THR A 152 -9.82 18.88 -9.13
N GLU A 153 -9.96 19.64 -8.03
CA GLU A 153 -10.94 20.74 -7.89
C GLU A 153 -10.44 22.13 -8.32
N ASN A 154 -9.15 22.34 -8.60
CA ASN A 154 -8.67 23.60 -9.20
C ASN A 154 -8.94 23.66 -10.72
N LYS A 155 -10.21 23.57 -11.10
CA LYS A 155 -10.71 23.99 -12.43
C LYS A 155 -11.56 25.24 -12.30
#